data_AF-A0A385SM27-F1
#
_entry.id   AF-A0A385SM27-F1
#
_cell.length_a   1.000
_cell.length_b   1.000
_cell.length_c   1.000
_cell.angle_alpha   90.00
_cell.angle_beta   90.00
_cell.angle_gamma   90.00
#
_symmetry.space_group_name_H-M   'P 1'
#
loop_
_entity.id
_entity.type
_entity.pdbx_description
1 polymer ?
#
loop_
_entity_poly.entity_id
_entity_poly.type
_entity_poly.pdbx_seq_one_letter_code
_entity_poly.pdbx_strand_id
1 'polypeptide(L)'
;MAIEKGVLEKLMTLREKRKFTSADWERRGLNPSDPEVIEEMTRLTNMCLDELLADAQSDASEKQMKRILIKGLKRFDTTCYDTEEKEFIGDEFYKIGQLIGINIGDNLNDWLYGKFLGTMIRLTKKKEVIIETRSSPCTACNTPLNLDITSKQDGVPNCWIICQCNLCEEYNLLSSGEDAVGLRFGNFKSVETLDGNEHSEEDAVTRLNQIKYFRGKK
;
A
#
# COMPACT_ATOMS: atom_id res chain seq x y z
N MET A 1 14.38 -11.19 12.85
CA MET A 1 13.48 -12.10 12.13
C MET A 1 14.02 -12.26 10.72
N ALA A 2 14.24 -13.50 10.28
CA ALA A 2 14.52 -13.77 8.87
C ALA A 2 13.27 -13.40 8.06
N ILE A 3 13.47 -12.88 6.86
CA ILE A 3 12.38 -12.48 5.99
C ILE A 3 11.70 -13.75 5.46
N GLU A 4 10.37 -13.81 5.58
CA GLU A 4 9.60 -14.97 5.13
C GLU A 4 9.84 -15.26 3.65
N LYS A 5 9.95 -16.54 3.29
CA LYS A 5 10.20 -17.00 1.91
C LYS A 5 9.24 -16.39 0.87
N GLY A 6 8.02 -16.06 1.28
CA GLY A 6 7.01 -15.40 0.43
C GLY A 6 7.31 -13.94 0.09
N VAL A 7 8.24 -13.26 0.77
CA VAL A 7 8.64 -11.88 0.43
C VAL A 7 9.45 -11.84 -0.86
N LEU A 8 10.30 -12.84 -1.12
CA LEU A 8 11.08 -12.92 -2.36
C LEU A 8 10.14 -13.00 -3.58
N GLU A 9 9.16 -13.91 -3.53
CA GLU A 9 8.16 -14.08 -4.58
C GLU A 9 7.35 -12.80 -4.80
N LYS A 10 6.90 -12.14 -3.72
CA LYS A 10 6.18 -10.86 -3.78
C LYS A 10 7.00 -9.77 -4.46
N LEU A 11 8.28 -9.66 -4.12
CA LEU A 11 9.20 -8.68 -4.72
C LEU A 11 9.43 -8.98 -6.21
N MET A 12 9.57 -10.25 -6.60
CA MET A 12 9.70 -10.65 -7.99
C MET A 12 8.45 -10.28 -8.80
N THR A 13 7.26 -10.62 -8.30
CA THR A 13 5.99 -10.25 -8.94
C THR A 13 5.88 -8.73 -9.11
N LEU A 14 6.21 -7.96 -8.07
CA LEU A 14 6.16 -6.50 -8.15
C LEU A 14 7.20 -5.96 -9.14
N ARG A 15 8.39 -6.57 -9.21
CA ARG A 15 9.47 -6.17 -10.12
C ARG A 15 9.10 -6.34 -11.59
N GLU A 16 8.42 -7.42 -11.94
CA GLU A 16 7.99 -7.75 -13.31
C GLU A 16 6.80 -6.89 -13.78
N LYS A 17 5.99 -6.42 -12.84
CA LYS A 17 4.83 -5.57 -13.13
C LYS A 17 5.27 -4.21 -13.68
N ARG A 18 4.58 -3.77 -14.75
CA ARG A 18 4.68 -2.39 -15.26
C ARG A 18 4.13 -1.40 -14.23
N LYS A 19 4.85 -0.31 -14.00
CA LYS A 19 4.55 0.69 -12.97
C LYS A 19 4.23 2.02 -13.65
N PHE A 20 3.50 2.89 -12.95
CA PHE A 20 3.18 4.25 -13.41
C PHE A 20 2.54 4.29 -14.80
N THR A 21 1.79 3.25 -15.17
CA THR A 21 1.13 3.15 -16.48
C THR A 21 0.03 4.20 -16.59
N SER A 22 -0.37 4.58 -17.81
CA SER A 22 -1.44 5.56 -18.01
C SER A 22 -2.74 5.17 -17.30
N ALA A 23 -3.05 3.87 -17.25
CA ALA A 23 -4.19 3.35 -16.49
C ALA A 23 -4.04 3.54 -14.96
N ASP A 24 -2.83 3.58 -14.43
CA ASP A 24 -2.60 3.85 -13.01
C ASP A 24 -2.86 5.33 -12.67
N TRP A 25 -2.46 6.24 -13.56
CA TRP A 25 -2.75 7.66 -13.47
C TRP A 25 -4.26 7.95 -13.61
N GLU A 26 -4.92 7.32 -14.58
CA GLU A 26 -6.37 7.43 -14.77
C GLU A 26 -7.16 6.96 -13.53
N ARG A 27 -6.70 5.88 -12.87
CA ARG A 27 -7.27 5.42 -11.60
C ARG A 27 -7.13 6.43 -10.46
N ARG A 28 -6.19 7.37 -10.55
CA ARG A 28 -6.04 8.51 -9.63
C ARG A 28 -6.88 9.73 -10.07
N GLY A 29 -7.52 9.68 -11.23
CA GLY A 29 -8.21 10.84 -11.83
C GLY A 29 -7.24 11.86 -12.42
N LEU A 30 -6.03 11.44 -12.78
CA LEU A 30 -4.95 12.29 -13.24
C LEU A 30 -4.55 11.95 -14.68
N ASN A 31 -3.99 12.95 -15.37
CA ASN A 31 -3.32 12.71 -16.64
C ASN A 31 -1.97 12.04 -16.38
N PRO A 32 -1.53 11.11 -17.24
CA PRO A 32 -0.17 10.58 -17.15
C PRO A 32 0.87 11.69 -17.30
N SER A 33 1.95 11.59 -16.54
CA SER A 33 3.14 12.41 -16.74
C SER A 33 3.81 12.09 -18.09
N ASP A 34 4.82 12.89 -18.45
CA ASP A 34 5.63 12.70 -19.64
C ASP A 34 6.26 11.30 -19.68
N PRO A 35 6.31 10.64 -20.85
CA PRO A 35 6.83 9.27 -20.97
C PRO A 35 8.26 9.11 -20.42
N GLU A 36 9.12 10.11 -20.60
CA GLU A 36 10.49 10.10 -20.08
C GLU A 36 10.54 10.10 -18.55
N VAL A 37 9.64 10.87 -17.91
CA VAL A 37 9.52 10.92 -16.45
C VAL A 37 9.00 9.58 -15.92
N ILE A 38 7.97 9.02 -16.57
CA ILE A 38 7.42 7.69 -16.25
C ILE A 38 8.49 6.59 -16.38
N GLU A 39 9.30 6.63 -17.43
CA GLU A 39 10.39 5.68 -17.65
C GLU A 39 11.43 5.78 -16.52
N GLU A 40 11.84 7.01 -16.17
CA GLU A 40 12.80 7.23 -15.10
C GLU A 40 12.26 6.77 -13.73
N MET A 41 11.00 7.11 -13.42
CA MET A 41 10.33 6.65 -12.20
C MET A 41 10.29 5.12 -12.11
N THR A 42 9.94 4.48 -13.22
CA THR A 42 9.92 3.02 -13.33
C THR A 42 11.31 2.43 -13.13
N ARG A 43 12.32 3.00 -13.78
CA ARG A 43 13.71 2.55 -13.71
C ARG A 43 14.25 2.65 -12.27
N LEU A 44 14.10 3.80 -11.61
CA LEU A 44 14.58 4.02 -10.24
C LEU A 44 13.87 3.11 -9.22
N THR A 45 12.56 2.92 -9.38
CA THR A 45 11.79 2.00 -8.54
C THR A 45 12.26 0.55 -8.73
N ASN A 46 12.45 0.13 -9.98
CA ASN A 46 12.95 -1.21 -10.31
C ASN A 46 14.37 -1.45 -9.79
N MET A 47 15.25 -0.45 -9.83
CA MET A 47 16.57 -0.55 -9.19
C MET A 47 16.47 -0.79 -7.68
N CYS A 48 15.51 -0.17 -6.99
CA CYS A 48 15.28 -0.43 -5.57
C CYS A 48 14.81 -1.88 -5.34
N LEU A 49 13.89 -2.37 -6.18
CA LEU A 49 13.40 -3.75 -6.10
C LEU A 49 14.51 -4.78 -6.38
N ASP A 50 15.38 -4.51 -7.34
CA ASP A 50 16.53 -5.37 -7.66
C ASP A 50 17.51 -5.47 -6.48
N GLU A 51 17.77 -4.35 -5.78
CA GLU A 51 18.57 -4.36 -4.55
C GLU A 51 17.89 -5.10 -3.41
N LEU A 52 16.56 -4.93 -3.22
CA LEU A 52 15.80 -5.67 -2.21
C LEU A 52 15.80 -7.17 -2.50
N LEU A 53 15.71 -7.57 -3.78
CA LEU A 53 15.76 -8.98 -4.19
C LEU A 53 17.12 -9.61 -3.91
N ALA A 54 18.21 -8.91 -4.22
CA ALA A 54 19.56 -9.38 -3.94
C ALA A 54 19.81 -9.60 -2.43
N ASP A 55 19.31 -8.69 -1.59
CA ASP A 55 19.41 -8.81 -0.13
C ASP A 55 18.44 -9.86 0.45
N ALA A 56 17.25 -10.02 -0.14
CA ALA A 56 16.28 -11.05 0.29
C ALA A 56 16.84 -12.47 0.11
N GLN A 57 17.63 -12.68 -0.95
CA GLN A 57 18.29 -13.96 -1.23
C GLN A 57 19.44 -14.29 -0.26
N SER A 58 19.90 -13.33 0.55
CA SER A 58 21.04 -13.46 1.47
C SER A 58 20.65 -13.32 2.95
N ASP A 59 19.40 -13.64 3.30
CA ASP A 59 18.84 -13.57 4.66
C ASP A 59 19.01 -12.19 5.33
N ALA A 60 18.85 -11.11 4.56
CA ALA A 60 18.97 -9.75 5.07
C ALA A 60 17.99 -9.46 6.23
N SER A 61 18.49 -8.75 7.24
CA SER A 61 17.67 -8.27 8.36
C SER A 61 16.68 -7.19 7.92
N GLU A 62 15.58 -7.03 8.66
CA GLU A 62 14.62 -5.93 8.49
C GLU A 62 15.31 -4.55 8.43
N LYS A 63 16.36 -4.34 9.24
CA LYS A 63 17.15 -3.10 9.24
C LYS A 63 17.93 -2.91 7.94
N GLN A 64 18.43 -3.96 7.30
CA GLN A 64 19.08 -3.89 5.99
C GLN A 64 18.07 -3.51 4.91
N MET A 65 16.95 -4.23 4.84
CA MET A 65 15.88 -3.93 3.89
C MET A 65 15.34 -2.51 4.03
N LYS A 66 15.12 -2.05 5.26
CA LYS A 66 14.69 -0.67 5.52
C LYS A 66 15.71 0.34 4.99
N ARG A 67 17.00 0.09 5.15
CA ARG A 67 18.06 0.95 4.61
C ARG A 67 18.04 0.98 3.08
N ILE A 68 17.84 -0.16 2.43
CA ILE A 68 17.73 -0.23 0.96
C ILE A 68 16.52 0.56 0.49
N LEU A 69 15.35 0.36 1.11
CA LEU A 69 14.12 1.05 0.73
C LEU A 69 14.26 2.58 0.88
N ILE A 70 14.85 3.04 1.98
CA ILE A 70 15.13 4.48 2.20
C ILE A 70 16.17 4.99 1.19
N LYS A 71 17.21 4.21 0.88
CA LYS A 71 18.22 4.57 -0.13
C LYS A 71 17.59 4.69 -1.51
N GLY A 72 16.71 3.77 -1.88
CA GLY A 72 15.95 3.79 -3.13
C GLY A 72 15.09 5.03 -3.26
N LEU A 73 14.32 5.37 -2.22
CA LEU A 73 13.48 6.57 -2.20
C LEU A 73 14.31 7.85 -2.40
N LYS A 74 15.47 7.93 -1.74
CA LYS A 74 16.38 9.09 -1.85
C LYS A 74 17.09 9.23 -3.20
N ARG A 75 16.96 8.26 -4.12
CA ARG A 75 17.45 8.42 -5.50
C ARG A 75 16.60 9.41 -6.30
N PHE A 76 15.34 9.56 -5.92
CA PHE A 76 14.46 10.54 -6.51
C PHE A 76 14.79 11.92 -5.93
N ASP A 77 15.36 12.78 -6.77
CA ASP A 77 15.52 14.19 -6.44
C ASP A 77 14.14 14.86 -6.48
N THR A 78 13.64 15.26 -5.31
CA THR A 78 12.33 15.91 -5.16
C THR A 78 12.18 17.19 -5.98
N THR A 79 13.27 17.81 -6.43
CA THR A 79 13.18 19.02 -7.27
C THR A 79 12.86 18.72 -8.74
N CYS A 80 13.01 17.46 -9.17
CA CYS A 80 12.74 17.00 -10.53
C CYS A 80 11.30 16.55 -10.77
N TYR A 81 10.48 16.50 -9.72
CA TYR A 81 9.12 15.94 -9.78
C TYR A 81 8.08 16.95 -9.29
N ASP A 82 6.93 16.96 -9.93
CA ASP A 82 5.77 17.72 -9.48
C ASP A 82 5.10 17.06 -8.26
N THR A 83 4.02 17.66 -7.77
CA THR A 83 3.29 17.16 -6.60
C THR A 83 2.69 15.77 -6.84
N GLU A 84 2.08 15.54 -8.01
CA GLU A 84 1.35 14.30 -8.31
C GLU A 84 2.31 13.13 -8.51
N GLU A 85 3.43 13.37 -9.18
CA GLU A 85 4.53 12.41 -9.36
C GLU A 85 5.14 12.02 -8.02
N LYS A 86 5.39 12.99 -7.14
CA LYS A 86 5.88 12.74 -5.79
C LYS A 86 4.94 11.86 -4.99
N GLU A 87 3.65 12.19 -4.99
CA GLU A 87 2.65 11.38 -4.29
C GLU A 87 2.61 9.96 -4.87
N PHE A 88 2.72 9.80 -6.19
CA PHE A 88 2.73 8.49 -6.81
C PHE A 88 3.99 7.67 -6.46
N ILE A 89 5.18 8.29 -6.46
CA ILE A 89 6.41 7.65 -5.96
C ILE A 89 6.25 7.26 -4.49
N GLY A 90 5.73 8.16 -3.67
CA GLY A 90 5.51 7.94 -2.24
C GLY A 90 4.58 6.76 -1.98
N ASP A 91 3.45 6.70 -2.68
CA ASP A 91 2.51 5.57 -2.62
C ASP A 91 3.16 4.25 -3.00
N GLU A 92 3.98 4.24 -4.05
CA GLU A 92 4.62 3.00 -4.52
C GLU A 92 5.66 2.49 -3.50
N PHE A 93 6.47 3.39 -2.93
CA PHE A 93 7.40 3.02 -1.86
C PHE A 93 6.70 2.60 -0.58
N TYR A 94 5.55 3.22 -0.26
CA TYR A 94 4.71 2.78 0.86
C TYR A 94 4.19 1.36 0.66
N LYS A 95 3.66 1.04 -0.54
CA LYS A 95 3.21 -0.32 -0.89
C LYS A 95 4.34 -1.34 -0.77
N ILE A 96 5.54 -1.01 -1.28
CA ILE A 96 6.72 -1.89 -1.15
C ILE A 96 7.01 -2.16 0.33
N GLY A 97 7.06 -1.11 1.15
CA GLY A 97 7.24 -1.23 2.61
C GLY A 97 6.21 -2.15 3.25
N GLN A 98 4.92 -1.96 2.94
CA GLN A 98 3.85 -2.80 3.47
C GLN A 98 3.98 -4.27 3.04
N LEU A 99 4.37 -4.54 1.79
CA LEU A 99 4.55 -5.90 1.27
C LEU A 99 5.66 -6.68 1.99
N ILE A 100 6.73 -5.99 2.40
CA ILE A 100 7.88 -6.58 3.09
C ILE A 100 7.82 -6.40 4.61
N GLY A 101 6.72 -5.83 5.14
CA GLY A 101 6.52 -5.64 6.59
C GLY A 101 7.36 -4.51 7.21
N ILE A 102 7.81 -3.54 6.42
CA ILE A 102 8.69 -2.45 6.85
C ILE A 102 7.98 -1.11 6.82
N ASN A 103 7.91 -0.46 7.97
CA ASN A 103 7.37 0.89 8.08
C ASN A 103 8.43 1.96 7.74
N ILE A 104 8.15 2.74 6.69
CA ILE A 104 8.95 3.89 6.26
C ILE A 104 8.15 5.22 6.27
N GLY A 105 7.00 5.28 6.95
CA GLY A 105 6.09 6.44 6.88
C GLY A 105 6.75 7.78 7.23
N ASP A 106 7.58 7.82 8.28
CA ASP A 106 8.32 9.04 8.63
C ASP A 106 9.32 9.44 7.55
N ASN A 107 9.98 8.46 6.91
CA ASN A 107 10.93 8.71 5.83
C ASN A 107 10.24 9.20 4.56
N LEU A 108 9.03 8.71 4.28
CA LEU A 108 8.19 9.19 3.19
C LEU A 108 7.74 10.62 3.44
N ASN A 109 7.27 10.95 4.65
CA ASN A 109 6.87 12.31 5.01
C ASN A 109 8.03 13.29 4.90
N ASP A 110 9.22 12.91 5.38
CA ASP A 110 10.43 13.72 5.26
C ASP A 110 10.84 13.94 3.79
N TRP A 111 10.62 12.96 2.93
CA TRP A 111 10.92 13.05 1.50
C TRP A 111 9.87 13.90 0.75
N LEU A 112 8.58 13.70 1.02
CA LEU A 112 7.48 14.43 0.39
C LEU A 112 7.43 15.92 0.79
N TYR A 113 7.46 16.18 2.10
CA TYR A 113 7.17 17.51 2.66
C TYR A 113 8.42 18.22 3.19
N GLY A 114 9.58 17.55 3.14
CA GLY A 114 10.79 18.02 3.79
C GLY A 114 10.78 17.79 5.31
N LYS A 115 11.97 17.82 5.91
CA LYS A 115 12.20 17.46 7.32
C LYS A 115 11.41 18.30 8.32
N PHE A 116 11.14 19.57 8.02
CA PHE A 116 10.45 20.47 8.94
C PHE A 116 8.98 20.07 9.09
N LEU A 117 8.25 20.00 7.99
CA LEU A 117 6.86 19.54 7.97
C LEU A 117 6.75 18.07 8.40
N GLY A 118 7.67 17.20 7.96
CA GLY A 118 7.74 15.81 8.39
C GLY A 118 7.87 15.66 9.92
N THR A 119 8.70 16.50 10.55
CA THR A 119 8.86 16.51 12.02
C THR A 119 7.58 16.98 12.71
N MET A 120 6.91 18.01 12.20
CA MET A 120 5.63 18.49 12.74
C MET A 120 4.55 17.40 12.68
N ILE A 121 4.41 16.72 11.54
CA ILE A 121 3.47 15.59 11.36
C ILE A 121 3.78 14.46 12.35
N ARG A 122 5.07 14.15 12.58
CA ARG A 122 5.47 13.12 13.54
C ARG A 122 5.10 13.48 14.97
N LEU A 123 5.21 14.76 15.35
CA LEU A 123 4.88 15.23 16.71
C LEU A 123 3.37 15.22 16.99
N THR A 124 2.53 15.36 15.97
CA THR A 124 1.07 15.29 16.12
C THR A 124 0.53 13.87 16.04
N LYS A 125 1.32 12.92 15.51
CA LYS A 125 0.89 11.53 15.34
C LYS A 125 0.83 10.82 16.70
N LYS A 126 -0.37 10.44 17.15
CA LYS A 126 -0.54 9.56 18.30
C LYS A 126 0.03 8.18 17.96
N LYS A 127 0.73 7.57 18.92
CA LYS A 127 1.22 6.20 18.79
C LYS A 127 0.02 5.26 18.89
N GLU A 128 -0.47 4.80 17.74
CA GLU A 128 -1.56 3.82 17.68
C GLU A 128 -1.05 2.46 18.17
N VAL A 129 -1.84 1.83 19.04
CA VAL A 129 -1.61 0.46 19.52
C VAL A 129 -2.53 -0.45 18.72
N ILE A 130 -1.99 -1.52 18.16
CA ILE A 130 -2.79 -2.56 17.49
C ILE A 130 -3.36 -3.46 18.58
N ILE A 131 -4.68 -3.59 18.62
CA ILE A 131 -5.40 -4.46 19.56
C ILE A 131 -5.61 -5.83 18.94
N GLU A 132 -5.93 -5.87 17.65
CA GLU A 132 -6.26 -7.08 16.91
C GLU A 132 -5.85 -6.91 15.45
N THR A 133 -5.31 -7.96 14.83
CA THR A 133 -5.10 -8.02 13.37
C THR A 133 -6.00 -9.10 12.80
N ARG A 134 -6.85 -8.72 11.85
CA ARG A 134 -7.65 -9.64 11.06
C ARG A 134 -7.00 -9.86 9.70
N SER A 135 -6.97 -11.09 9.25
CA SER A 135 -6.34 -11.46 7.99
C SER A 135 -7.28 -12.32 7.16
N SER A 136 -7.49 -11.92 5.91
CA SER A 136 -8.24 -12.71 4.92
C SER A 136 -7.38 -12.89 3.66
N PRO A 137 -7.40 -14.06 3.01
CA PRO A 137 -6.61 -14.27 1.81
C PRO A 137 -7.15 -13.43 0.64
N CYS A 138 -6.24 -12.86 -0.16
CA CYS A 138 -6.61 -12.28 -1.44
C CYS A 138 -7.20 -13.36 -2.36
N THR A 139 -8.35 -13.11 -2.97
CA THR A 139 -9.07 -14.08 -3.81
C THR A 139 -8.32 -14.50 -5.07
N ALA A 140 -7.34 -13.71 -5.53
CA ALA A 140 -6.55 -14.04 -6.72
C ALA A 140 -5.15 -14.60 -6.41
N CYS A 141 -4.42 -13.97 -5.47
CA CYS A 141 -3.01 -14.32 -5.22
C CYS A 141 -2.77 -14.96 -3.85
N ASN A 142 -3.82 -15.17 -3.06
CA ASN A 142 -3.79 -15.76 -1.72
C ASN A 142 -2.88 -15.02 -0.69
N THR A 143 -2.32 -13.87 -1.05
CA THR A 143 -1.57 -13.03 -0.11
C THR A 143 -2.51 -12.58 1.02
N PRO A 144 -2.11 -12.73 2.30
CA PRO A 144 -2.94 -12.32 3.44
C PRO A 144 -3.17 -10.81 3.39
N LEU A 145 -4.43 -10.37 3.43
CA LEU A 145 -4.82 -8.96 3.48
C LEU A 145 -5.08 -8.60 4.93
N ASN A 146 -4.19 -7.82 5.53
CA ASN A 146 -4.20 -7.54 6.98
C ASN A 146 -4.93 -6.24 7.31
N LEU A 147 -5.97 -6.34 8.13
CA LEU A 147 -6.69 -5.22 8.73
C LEU A 147 -6.37 -5.16 10.22
N ASP A 148 -5.67 -4.12 10.65
CA ASP A 148 -5.34 -3.89 12.04
C ASP A 148 -6.42 -3.01 12.71
N ILE A 149 -6.96 -3.48 13.82
CA ILE A 149 -7.90 -2.74 14.67
C ILE A 149 -7.11 -2.06 15.78
N THR A 150 -7.20 -0.74 15.85
CA THR A 150 -6.45 0.11 16.79
C THR A 150 -7.31 0.64 17.95
N SER A 151 -8.63 0.59 17.82
CA SER A 151 -9.57 0.86 18.91
C SER A 151 -10.89 0.13 18.69
N LYS A 152 -11.57 -0.19 19.79
CA LYS A 152 -12.92 -0.74 19.80
C LYS A 152 -13.88 0.12 20.62
N GLN A 153 -15.14 0.13 20.23
CA GLN A 153 -16.23 0.77 20.94
C GLN A 153 -17.51 -0.05 20.79
N ASP A 154 -18.09 -0.46 21.91
CA ASP A 154 -19.31 -1.27 21.95
C ASP A 154 -20.46 -0.60 21.19
N GLY A 155 -21.15 -1.41 20.38
CA GLY A 155 -22.34 -0.99 19.63
C GLY A 155 -22.03 -0.28 18.31
N VAL A 156 -20.75 -0.27 17.89
CA VAL A 156 -20.39 0.17 16.53
C VAL A 156 -20.64 -0.98 15.56
N PRO A 157 -21.43 -0.77 14.49
CA PRO A 157 -21.74 -1.82 13.52
C PRO A 157 -20.49 -2.26 12.75
N ASN A 158 -20.59 -3.43 12.13
CA ASN A 158 -19.63 -3.83 11.10
C ASN A 158 -19.61 -2.84 9.92
N CYS A 159 -18.45 -2.70 9.29
CA CYS A 159 -18.28 -2.03 8.01
C CYS A 159 -17.71 -3.01 6.98
N TRP A 160 -18.22 -2.92 5.75
CA TRP A 160 -17.71 -3.69 4.62
C TRP A 160 -16.68 -2.89 3.85
N ILE A 161 -15.45 -3.39 3.77
CA ILE A 161 -14.31 -2.70 3.19
C ILE A 161 -14.00 -3.34 1.83
N ILE A 162 -14.32 -2.64 0.76
CA ILE A 162 -13.84 -2.98 -0.57
C ILE A 162 -12.42 -2.45 -0.69
N CYS A 163 -11.49 -3.36 -0.96
CA CYS A 163 -10.07 -3.05 -1.00
C CYS A 163 -9.41 -3.57 -2.27
N GLN A 164 -8.20 -3.10 -2.55
CA GLN A 164 -7.37 -3.57 -3.63
C GLN A 164 -6.05 -4.15 -3.08
N CYS A 165 -5.73 -5.38 -3.46
CA CYS A 165 -4.49 -6.05 -3.05
C CYS A 165 -3.27 -5.28 -3.57
N ASN A 166 -2.31 -4.95 -2.70
CA ASN A 166 -1.10 -4.24 -3.14
C ASN A 166 -0.18 -5.08 -4.04
N LEU A 167 -0.31 -6.41 -4.01
CA LEU A 167 0.50 -7.31 -4.84
C LEU A 167 -0.08 -7.47 -6.25
N CYS A 168 -1.31 -8.00 -6.34
CA CYS A 168 -1.92 -8.41 -7.61
C CYS A 168 -2.99 -7.45 -8.13
N GLU A 169 -3.30 -6.37 -7.39
CA GLU A 169 -4.36 -5.41 -7.73
C GLU A 169 -5.79 -5.95 -7.77
N GLU A 170 -6.01 -7.21 -7.38
CA GLU A 170 -7.35 -7.77 -7.30
C GLU A 170 -8.20 -7.04 -6.25
N TYR A 171 -9.46 -6.76 -6.59
CA TYR A 171 -10.42 -6.21 -5.65
C TYR A 171 -10.97 -7.30 -4.72
N ASN A 172 -11.00 -7.02 -3.43
CA ASN A 172 -11.41 -7.95 -2.37
C ASN A 172 -12.39 -7.26 -1.42
N LEU A 173 -13.16 -8.06 -0.70
CA LEU A 173 -14.06 -7.60 0.36
C LEU A 173 -13.57 -8.09 1.71
N LEU A 174 -13.47 -7.18 2.68
CA LEU A 174 -13.17 -7.49 4.08
C LEU A 174 -14.29 -6.96 4.98
N SER A 175 -14.43 -7.55 6.16
CA SER A 175 -15.29 -7.06 7.24
C SER A 175 -14.42 -6.45 8.34
N SER A 176 -14.78 -5.27 8.85
CA SER A 176 -14.16 -4.70 10.05
C SER A 176 -14.54 -5.48 11.32
N GLY A 177 -15.70 -6.13 11.28
CA GLY A 177 -16.43 -6.66 12.43
C GLY A 177 -17.11 -5.59 13.24
N GLU A 178 -18.00 -6.07 14.11
CA GLU A 178 -18.61 -5.25 15.15
C GLU A 178 -17.55 -4.68 16.10
N ASP A 179 -17.90 -3.53 16.66
CA ASP A 179 -17.15 -2.73 17.61
C ASP A 179 -15.83 -2.13 17.09
N ALA A 180 -15.41 -2.39 15.86
CA ALA A 180 -14.15 -1.87 15.31
C ALA A 180 -14.29 -0.41 14.84
N VAL A 181 -13.55 0.51 15.48
CA VAL A 181 -13.57 1.95 15.14
C VAL A 181 -12.28 2.40 14.49
N GLY A 182 -11.15 2.14 15.16
CA GLY A 182 -9.84 2.48 14.66
C GLY A 182 -9.36 1.41 13.70
N LEU A 183 -9.17 1.75 12.43
CA LEU A 183 -8.73 0.82 11.39
C LEU A 183 -7.42 1.27 10.77
N ARG A 184 -6.49 0.34 10.60
CA ARG A 184 -5.26 0.54 9.85
C ARG A 184 -5.11 -0.55 8.81
N PHE A 185 -4.92 -0.14 7.56
CA PHE A 185 -4.78 -1.05 6.42
C PHE A 185 -3.33 -1.47 6.25
N GLY A 186 -3.10 -2.78 6.31
CA GLY A 186 -1.82 -3.41 6.03
C GLY A 186 -1.53 -3.40 4.53
N ASN A 187 -1.32 -4.55 3.94
CA ASN A 187 -0.86 -4.71 2.56
C ASN A 187 -1.98 -4.64 1.49
N PHE A 188 -2.92 -3.72 1.67
CA PHE A 188 -3.94 -3.39 0.68
C PHE A 188 -4.30 -1.90 0.74
N LYS A 189 -4.89 -1.40 -0.34
CA LYS A 189 -5.49 -0.06 -0.40
C LYS A 189 -6.99 -0.15 -0.17
N SER A 190 -7.54 0.62 0.76
CA SER A 190 -9.01 0.78 0.87
C SER A 190 -9.53 1.57 -0.32
N VAL A 191 -10.59 1.07 -0.96
CA VAL A 191 -11.22 1.67 -2.15
C VAL A 191 -12.54 2.30 -1.78
N GLU A 192 -13.35 1.58 -1.00
CA GLU A 192 -14.67 2.01 -0.54
C GLU A 192 -14.98 1.32 0.78
N THR A 193 -15.69 2.00 1.68
CA THR A 193 -16.16 1.42 2.94
C THR A 193 -17.65 1.67 3.04
N LEU A 194 -18.42 0.60 3.18
CA LEU A 194 -19.88 0.61 3.29
C LEU A 194 -20.28 0.40 4.74
N ASP A 195 -21.18 1.24 5.24
CA ASP A 195 -21.76 1.09 6.57
C ASP A 195 -22.64 -0.17 6.61
N GLY A 196 -22.37 -1.07 7.56
CA GLY A 196 -23.13 -2.31 7.73
C GLY A 196 -24.53 -2.12 8.32
N ASN A 197 -24.87 -0.92 8.83
CA ASN A 197 -26.26 -0.57 9.14
C ASN A 197 -27.10 -0.33 7.88
N GLU A 198 -26.45 0.13 6.81
CA GLU A 198 -27.12 0.49 5.55
C GLU A 198 -26.99 -0.60 4.49
N HIS A 199 -25.96 -1.45 4.59
CA HIS A 199 -25.61 -2.43 3.56
C HIS A 199 -25.39 -3.81 4.16
N SER A 200 -26.09 -4.79 3.61
CA SER A 200 -25.83 -6.20 3.90
C SER A 200 -24.52 -6.68 3.26
N GLU A 201 -24.08 -7.89 3.62
CA GLU A 201 -22.96 -8.55 2.92
C GLU A 201 -23.27 -8.73 1.42
N GLU A 202 -24.51 -9.09 1.07
CA GLU A 202 -24.95 -9.27 -0.31
C GLU A 202 -24.87 -7.97 -1.13
N ASP A 203 -25.23 -6.84 -0.51
CA ASP A 203 -25.09 -5.51 -1.12
C ASP A 203 -23.61 -5.19 -1.36
N ALA A 204 -22.76 -5.46 -0.37
CA ALA A 204 -21.32 -5.23 -0.47
C ALA A 204 -20.65 -6.11 -1.55
N VAL A 205 -21.06 -7.38 -1.67
CA VAL A 205 -20.62 -8.28 -2.74
C VAL A 205 -21.09 -7.77 -4.10
N THR A 206 -22.33 -7.30 -4.20
CA THR A 206 -22.86 -6.70 -5.42
C THR A 206 -22.04 -5.47 -5.83
N ARG A 207 -21.72 -4.59 -4.88
CA ARG A 207 -20.90 -3.41 -5.10
C ARG A 207 -19.47 -3.76 -5.52
N LEU A 208 -18.87 -4.77 -4.90
CA LEU A 208 -17.56 -5.30 -5.31
C LEU A 208 -17.59 -5.75 -6.78
N ASN A 209 -18.61 -6.51 -7.18
CA ASN A 209 -18.74 -7.01 -8.55
C ASN A 209 -18.91 -5.88 -9.56
N GLN A 210 -19.66 -4.81 -9.21
CA GLN A 210 -19.74 -3.62 -10.04
C GLN A 210 -18.36 -2.97 -10.21
N ILE A 211 -17.60 -2.78 -9.13
CA ILE A 211 -16.25 -2.21 -9.19
C ILE A 211 -15.34 -3.07 -10.07
N LYS A 212 -15.36 -4.40 -9.91
CA LYS A 212 -14.61 -5.33 -10.77
C LYS A 212 -15.03 -5.21 -12.24
N TYR A 213 -16.32 -5.06 -12.52
CA TYR A 213 -16.81 -4.91 -13.89
C TYR A 213 -16.36 -3.60 -14.54
N PHE A 214 -16.47 -2.47 -13.83
CA PHE A 214 -16.17 -1.15 -14.40
C PHE A 214 -14.67 -0.82 -14.38
N ARG A 215 -13.93 -1.29 -13.38
CA ARG A 215 -12.49 -0.98 -13.21
C ARG A 215 -11.56 -2.14 -13.54
N GLY A 216 -12.08 -3.36 -13.69
CA GLY A 216 -11.33 -4.54 -14.09
C GLY A 216 -11.28 -4.78 -15.60
N LYS A 217 -12.03 -4.00 -16.41
CA LYS A 217 -11.84 -3.98 -17.86
C LYS A 217 -10.50 -3.31 -18.19
N LYS A 218 -9.49 -4.13 -18.44
CA LYS A 218 -8.36 -3.85 -19.34
C LYS A 218 -8.41 -4.87 -20.47
#